data_AF-A0A936I580-F1
#
_entry.id   AF-A0A936I580-F1
#
_cell.length_a   1.000
_cell.length_b   1.000
_cell.length_c   1.000
_cell.angle_alpha   90.00
_cell.angle_beta   90.00
_cell.angle_gamma   90.00
#
_symmetry.space_group_name_H-M   'P 1'
#
loop_
_entity.id
_entity.type
_entity.pdbx_description
1 polymer ?
#
loop_
_entity_poly.entity_id
_entity_poly.type
_entity_poly.pdbx_seq_one_letter_code
_entity_poly.pdbx_strand_id
1 'polypeptide(L)'
;MRILTAFAVPFVLSSATHAQQTVNSVTDGDWWDPFTWDCSCVPGNTALVTVDHYVTVDGGMNKGGGSLTIGPGGVIDNYTVIQLGCKVVNYGYMVLEDLWIDADMEQFENLGIIDCYRIANYREDLYNDGYLMVIDTLYTYSSITNGPAGYFSAYAIKGDEEFENFNVADFSGVGSTGMRFFNHDTLEFHASAGSVARSIINDGYLVLHGLRVDTLLNEGSINSATITIGAYYSGAGEWLVMPVSQDIIVDTNSTMIITAPGRLNVSDGDLTVYGAMEGSGCVIVDGTTMNHGSITGTLDICDLSPTTTQAPILDVNTGTVSSGVTFCTSTACSVGFGPESRLSQITLFPNPANERVELWGLGSEVAEIRVFDLQGRLQVLSIQVAGPSRGIDVSLLTAGSYMVHVVSGAKRTVIPLVIGR
;
A
#
# COMPACT_ATOMS: atom_id res chain seq x y z
N MET A 1 55.09 -35.11 -60.56
CA MET A 1 54.32 -35.53 -59.37
C MET A 1 55.06 -35.07 -58.13
N ARG A 2 54.69 -33.91 -57.57
CA ARG A 2 55.21 -33.39 -56.29
C ARG A 2 54.01 -33.30 -55.35
N ILE A 3 54.06 -34.04 -54.25
CA ILE A 3 53.03 -34.10 -53.23
C ILE A 3 53.24 -32.90 -52.29
N LEU A 4 52.30 -31.96 -52.29
CA LEU A 4 52.21 -30.87 -51.32
C LEU A 4 51.65 -31.44 -50.02
N THR A 5 52.49 -31.53 -48.99
CA THR A 5 52.08 -31.93 -47.64
C THR A 5 51.65 -30.66 -46.90
N ALA A 6 50.35 -30.43 -46.81
CA ALA A 6 49.79 -29.31 -46.05
C ALA A 6 49.90 -29.59 -44.55
N PHE A 7 50.73 -28.81 -43.85
CA PHE A 7 50.81 -28.80 -42.40
C PHE A 7 49.61 -28.02 -41.84
N ALA A 8 48.61 -28.72 -41.31
CA ALA A 8 47.53 -28.10 -40.55
C ALA A 8 48.02 -27.81 -39.12
N VAL A 9 48.23 -26.54 -38.81
CA VAL A 9 48.52 -26.07 -37.44
C VAL A 9 47.17 -25.93 -36.71
N PRO A 10 46.91 -26.68 -35.63
CA PRO A 10 45.69 -26.50 -34.86
C PRO A 10 45.77 -25.17 -34.10
N PHE A 11 45.02 -24.18 -34.56
CA PHE A 11 44.82 -22.92 -33.85
C PHE A 11 43.84 -23.20 -32.70
N VAL A 12 44.38 -23.53 -31.52
CA VAL A 12 43.59 -23.69 -30.30
C VAL A 12 43.15 -22.29 -29.87
N LEU A 13 41.94 -21.89 -30.27
CA LEU A 13 41.23 -20.74 -29.71
C LEU A 13 40.97 -21.04 -28.23
N SER A 14 41.89 -20.65 -27.36
CA SER A 14 41.63 -20.56 -25.94
C SER A 14 40.61 -19.45 -25.72
N SER A 15 39.33 -19.82 -25.65
CA SER A 15 38.30 -18.96 -25.10
C SER A 15 38.67 -18.73 -23.63
N ALA A 16 39.40 -17.64 -23.35
CA ALA A 16 39.64 -17.20 -22.00
C ALA A 16 38.29 -16.82 -21.40
N THR A 17 37.70 -17.74 -20.65
CA THR A 17 36.58 -17.47 -19.77
C THR A 17 37.09 -16.46 -18.74
N HIS A 18 36.82 -15.18 -18.97
CA HIS A 18 37.11 -14.16 -17.98
C HIS A 18 36.15 -14.43 -16.83
N ALA A 19 36.68 -15.01 -15.75
CA ALA A 19 35.91 -15.18 -14.53
C ALA A 19 35.43 -13.80 -14.09
N GLN A 20 34.16 -13.71 -13.76
CA GLN A 20 33.56 -12.46 -13.31
C GLN A 20 34.26 -12.00 -12.03
N GLN A 21 34.80 -10.78 -12.04
CA GLN A 21 35.50 -10.24 -10.89
C GLN A 21 34.52 -9.91 -9.77
N THR A 22 34.82 -10.32 -8.54
CA THR A 22 34.15 -9.83 -7.33
C THR A 22 34.95 -8.68 -6.75
N VAL A 23 34.29 -7.58 -6.41
CA VAL A 23 34.91 -6.37 -5.86
C VAL A 23 34.10 -5.90 -4.66
N ASN A 24 34.76 -5.67 -3.52
CA ASN A 24 34.10 -5.22 -2.29
C ASN A 24 34.67 -3.86 -1.87
N SER A 25 33.83 -2.98 -1.33
CA SER A 25 34.33 -1.76 -0.70
C SER A 25 35.03 -2.10 0.63
N VAL A 26 36.18 -1.48 0.91
CA VAL A 26 37.01 -1.76 2.10
C VAL A 26 37.17 -0.54 3.02
N THR A 27 36.72 0.62 2.57
CA THR A 27 36.72 1.88 3.30
C THR A 27 35.63 2.77 2.73
N ASP A 28 35.23 3.78 3.49
CA ASP A 28 34.42 4.87 2.96
C ASP A 28 35.22 5.63 1.90
N GLY A 29 34.56 6.08 0.83
CA GLY A 29 35.23 6.79 -0.26
C GLY A 29 34.35 7.02 -1.49
N ASP A 30 34.95 7.56 -2.54
CA ASP A 30 34.27 7.76 -3.83
C ASP A 30 34.29 6.47 -4.66
N TRP A 31 33.23 6.23 -5.43
CA TRP A 31 33.11 5.07 -6.32
C TRP A 31 34.27 4.99 -7.32
N TRP A 32 34.77 6.14 -7.78
CA TRP A 32 35.84 6.23 -8.78
C TRP A 32 37.25 6.23 -8.16
N ASP A 33 37.38 6.17 -6.83
CA ASP A 33 38.67 6.01 -6.16
C ASP A 33 39.05 4.52 -6.06
N PRO A 34 40.14 4.08 -6.71
CA PRO A 34 40.63 2.71 -6.59
C PRO A 34 40.90 2.25 -5.15
N PHE A 35 41.17 3.17 -4.22
CA PHE A 35 41.43 2.85 -2.81
C PHE A 35 40.16 2.55 -2.00
N THR A 36 38.98 2.85 -2.52
CA THR A 36 37.69 2.44 -1.94
C THR A 36 37.51 0.91 -2.01
N TRP A 37 38.20 0.24 -2.93
CA TRP A 37 37.92 -1.14 -3.34
C TRP A 37 39.07 -2.12 -3.05
N ASP A 38 38.73 -3.36 -2.70
CA ASP A 38 39.70 -4.43 -2.38
C ASP A 38 40.64 -4.80 -3.54
N CYS A 39 40.21 -4.61 -4.78
CA CYS A 39 41.02 -4.84 -5.97
C CYS A 39 42.08 -3.76 -6.23
N SER A 40 42.09 -2.67 -5.45
CA SER A 40 42.86 -1.45 -5.76
C SER A 40 42.57 -0.94 -7.18
N CYS A 41 41.30 -1.03 -7.59
CA CYS A 41 40.80 -0.74 -8.92
C CYS A 41 39.37 -0.18 -8.84
N VAL A 42 38.89 0.50 -9.87
CA VAL A 42 37.47 0.87 -9.96
C VAL A 42 36.68 -0.34 -10.48
N PRO A 43 35.55 -0.72 -9.86
CA PRO A 43 34.74 -1.83 -10.33
C PRO A 43 34.33 -1.66 -11.80
N GLY A 44 34.66 -2.65 -12.63
CA GLY A 44 34.23 -2.68 -14.03
C GLY A 44 32.74 -2.94 -14.18
N ASN A 45 32.20 -2.65 -15.36
CA ASN A 45 30.76 -2.77 -15.64
C ASN A 45 30.21 -4.21 -15.48
N THR A 46 31.04 -5.24 -15.57
CA THR A 46 30.63 -6.65 -15.44
C THR A 46 30.92 -7.25 -14.06
N ALA A 47 31.52 -6.49 -13.15
CA ALA A 47 31.91 -7.00 -11.83
C ALA A 47 30.68 -7.30 -10.95
N LEU A 48 30.85 -8.26 -10.03
CA LEU A 48 29.97 -8.49 -8.88
C LEU A 48 30.44 -7.55 -7.77
N VAL A 49 29.70 -6.48 -7.51
CA VAL A 49 30.12 -5.42 -6.58
C VAL A 49 29.34 -5.54 -5.28
N THR A 50 30.04 -5.56 -4.15
CA THR A 50 29.45 -5.43 -2.81
C THR A 50 29.87 -4.10 -2.19
N VAL A 51 28.90 -3.33 -1.71
CA VAL A 51 29.12 -2.09 -0.96
C VAL A 51 28.79 -2.35 0.50
N ASP A 52 29.81 -2.39 1.36
CA ASP A 52 29.71 -2.61 2.81
C ASP A 52 30.11 -1.37 3.63
N HIS A 53 30.45 -0.28 2.95
CA HIS A 53 30.92 1.00 3.50
C HIS A 53 30.12 2.15 2.89
N TYR A 54 30.38 3.39 3.33
CA TYR A 54 29.77 4.58 2.74
C TYR A 54 30.49 4.97 1.43
N VAL A 55 29.82 4.80 0.30
CA VAL A 55 30.35 5.08 -1.04
C VAL A 55 29.59 6.22 -1.70
N THR A 56 30.29 7.31 -2.02
CA THR A 56 29.74 8.42 -2.81
C THR A 56 29.89 8.14 -4.30
N VAL A 57 28.94 8.63 -5.09
CA VAL A 57 29.02 8.58 -6.56
C VAL A 57 28.97 10.01 -7.09
N ASP A 58 30.13 10.61 -7.33
CA ASP A 58 30.21 11.92 -7.97
C ASP A 58 30.18 11.77 -9.51
N GLY A 59 29.26 12.47 -10.17
CA GLY A 59 29.18 12.49 -11.65
C GLY A 59 28.30 11.42 -12.30
N GLY A 60 27.54 10.67 -11.49
CA GLY A 60 26.61 9.63 -11.95
C GLY A 60 27.31 8.30 -12.22
N MET A 61 26.53 7.22 -12.34
CA MET A 61 27.06 5.88 -12.55
C MET A 61 26.20 5.13 -13.55
N ASN A 62 26.82 4.40 -14.47
CA ASN A 62 26.13 3.39 -15.26
C ASN A 62 26.74 2.02 -14.95
N LYS A 63 25.91 1.12 -14.41
CA LYS A 63 26.25 -0.27 -14.13
C LYS A 63 25.29 -1.19 -14.88
N GLY A 64 25.59 -1.45 -16.14
CA GLY A 64 24.82 -2.28 -17.06
C GLY A 64 25.15 -3.78 -17.02
N GLY A 65 25.96 -4.26 -16.08
CA GLY A 65 26.28 -5.70 -16.00
C GLY A 65 26.73 -6.20 -14.62
N GLY A 66 26.80 -7.52 -14.50
CA GLY A 66 27.12 -8.21 -13.27
C GLY A 66 26.06 -8.04 -12.18
N SER A 67 26.48 -7.71 -10.96
CA SER A 67 25.55 -7.43 -9.86
C SER A 67 26.05 -6.30 -8.97
N LEU A 68 25.11 -5.67 -8.27
CA LEU A 68 25.34 -4.69 -7.23
C LEU A 68 24.60 -5.13 -5.97
N THR A 69 25.33 -5.37 -4.90
CA THR A 69 24.78 -5.69 -3.58
C THR A 69 25.19 -4.62 -2.59
N ILE A 70 24.22 -4.02 -1.90
CA ILE A 70 24.49 -3.06 -0.83
C ILE A 70 24.27 -3.83 0.46
N GLY A 71 25.34 -4.10 1.21
CA GLY A 71 25.27 -4.83 2.47
C GLY A 71 24.54 -4.05 3.56
N PRO A 72 24.18 -4.68 4.69
CA PRO A 72 23.41 -4.03 5.76
C PRO A 72 24.06 -2.78 6.38
N GLY A 73 25.39 -2.65 6.30
CA GLY A 73 26.13 -1.46 6.71
C GLY A 73 26.54 -0.53 5.56
N GLY A 74 26.27 -0.95 4.32
CA GLY A 74 26.63 -0.21 3.12
C GLY A 74 25.71 0.97 2.86
N VAL A 75 26.29 2.04 2.34
CA VAL A 75 25.55 3.21 1.87
C VAL A 75 26.04 3.59 0.49
N ILE A 76 25.09 3.84 -0.43
CA ILE A 76 25.38 4.54 -1.69
C ILE A 76 24.72 5.91 -1.61
N ASP A 77 25.52 6.97 -1.72
CA ASP A 77 25.04 8.36 -1.74
C ASP A 77 25.37 9.00 -3.10
N ASN A 78 24.35 9.49 -3.79
CA ASN A 78 24.48 10.07 -5.12
C ASN A 78 23.55 11.27 -5.33
N TYR A 79 24.14 12.38 -5.78
CA TYR A 79 23.45 13.63 -6.09
C TYR A 79 23.16 13.81 -7.59
N THR A 80 23.20 12.73 -8.38
CA THR A 80 23.03 12.75 -9.84
C THR A 80 22.21 11.54 -10.34
N VAL A 81 22.52 10.99 -11.50
CA VAL A 81 21.80 9.85 -12.07
C VAL A 81 22.61 8.58 -11.87
N ILE A 82 21.99 7.57 -11.26
CA ILE A 82 22.47 6.18 -11.30
C ILE A 82 21.59 5.38 -12.28
N GLN A 83 22.24 4.77 -13.26
CA GLN A 83 21.63 3.85 -14.21
C GLN A 83 22.08 2.41 -13.91
N LEU A 84 21.13 1.52 -13.62
CA LEU A 84 21.37 0.12 -13.25
C LEU A 84 20.73 -0.80 -14.28
N GLY A 85 21.55 -1.51 -15.03
CA GLY A 85 21.14 -2.61 -15.92
C GLY A 85 21.71 -3.96 -15.47
N CYS A 86 21.93 -4.11 -14.17
CA CYS A 86 22.51 -5.31 -13.55
C CYS A 86 21.63 -5.79 -12.42
N LYS A 87 21.81 -7.02 -11.93
CA LYS A 87 21.07 -7.48 -10.75
C LYS A 87 21.39 -6.60 -9.54
N VAL A 88 20.37 -6.07 -8.87
CA VAL A 88 20.50 -5.24 -7.66
C VAL A 88 19.84 -5.93 -6.48
N VAL A 89 20.54 -5.98 -5.35
CA VAL A 89 19.98 -6.36 -4.04
C VAL A 89 20.44 -5.35 -3.00
N ASN A 90 19.51 -4.60 -2.42
CA ASN A 90 19.80 -3.62 -1.39
C ASN A 90 19.39 -4.13 0.00
N TYR A 91 20.36 -4.33 0.90
CA TYR A 91 20.12 -4.56 2.33
C TYR A 91 20.46 -3.34 3.20
N GLY A 92 21.13 -2.33 2.63
CA GLY A 92 21.62 -1.15 3.33
C GLY A 92 20.80 0.09 3.00
N TYR A 93 21.47 1.20 2.71
CA TYR A 93 20.81 2.48 2.43
C TYR A 93 21.29 3.07 1.10
N MET A 94 20.35 3.39 0.21
CA MET A 94 20.61 4.17 -1.01
C MET A 94 19.96 5.54 -0.88
N VAL A 95 20.75 6.60 -1.04
CA VAL A 95 20.30 8.00 -1.12
C VAL A 95 20.62 8.50 -2.51
N LEU A 96 19.58 8.74 -3.32
CA LEU A 96 19.73 8.94 -4.76
C LEU A 96 18.93 10.16 -5.21
N GLU A 97 19.49 10.98 -6.09
CA GLU A 97 18.68 11.96 -6.82
C GLU A 97 17.83 11.23 -7.87
N ASP A 98 18.45 10.59 -8.87
CA ASP A 98 17.72 9.86 -9.93
C ASP A 98 18.17 8.40 -10.04
N LEU A 99 17.22 7.47 -9.96
CA LEU A 99 17.44 6.04 -10.20
C LEU A 99 16.80 5.60 -11.51
N TRP A 100 17.62 5.16 -12.46
CA TRP A 100 17.18 4.62 -13.74
C TRP A 100 17.44 3.12 -13.75
N ILE A 101 16.37 2.34 -13.78
CA ILE A 101 16.41 0.89 -13.88
C ILE A 101 16.25 0.54 -15.35
N ASP A 102 17.32 0.03 -15.95
CA ASP A 102 17.41 -0.22 -17.39
C ASP A 102 16.61 -1.44 -17.82
N ALA A 103 16.26 -1.44 -19.10
CA ALA A 103 15.38 -2.44 -19.67
C ALA A 103 15.95 -3.87 -19.76
N ASP A 104 17.27 -4.02 -19.58
CA ASP A 104 17.98 -5.30 -19.67
C ASP A 104 18.42 -5.82 -18.29
N MET A 105 17.94 -5.19 -17.22
CA MET A 105 18.18 -5.67 -15.86
C MET A 105 17.59 -7.08 -15.68
N GLU A 106 18.16 -7.89 -14.77
CA GLU A 106 17.61 -9.21 -14.45
C GLU A 106 16.68 -9.20 -13.23
N GLN A 107 16.97 -8.36 -12.22
CA GLN A 107 16.29 -8.39 -10.92
C GLN A 107 16.63 -7.13 -10.09
N PHE A 108 15.62 -6.54 -9.44
CA PHE A 108 15.80 -5.48 -8.45
C PHE A 108 15.05 -5.80 -7.17
N GLU A 109 15.79 -6.02 -6.09
CA GLU A 109 15.24 -6.28 -4.76
C GLU A 109 15.68 -5.19 -3.78
N ASN A 110 14.72 -4.50 -3.18
CA ASN A 110 14.95 -3.65 -2.03
C ASN A 110 14.51 -4.35 -0.74
N LEU A 111 15.47 -4.65 0.13
CA LEU A 111 15.28 -5.21 1.47
C LEU A 111 15.80 -4.24 2.56
N GLY A 112 16.30 -3.08 2.15
CA GLY A 112 16.86 -2.04 2.99
C GLY A 112 16.06 -0.74 2.89
N ILE A 113 16.76 0.40 2.76
CA ILE A 113 16.16 1.71 2.58
C ILE A 113 16.61 2.28 1.23
N ILE A 114 15.68 2.81 0.46
CA ILE A 114 15.92 3.65 -0.71
C ILE A 114 15.17 4.95 -0.49
N ASP A 115 15.92 6.04 -0.44
CA ASP A 115 15.42 7.41 -0.45
C ASP A 115 15.86 8.03 -1.78
N CYS A 116 14.89 8.26 -2.67
CA CYS A 116 15.16 8.67 -4.02
C CYS A 116 14.29 9.86 -4.42
N TYR A 117 14.85 10.82 -5.17
CA TYR A 117 14.03 11.92 -5.68
C TYR A 117 13.11 11.44 -6.83
N ARG A 118 13.64 10.72 -7.83
CA ARG A 118 12.87 10.14 -8.94
C ARG A 118 13.34 8.75 -9.32
N ILE A 119 12.39 7.88 -9.67
CA ILE A 119 12.65 6.54 -10.19
C ILE A 119 12.07 6.42 -11.60
N ALA A 120 12.86 5.91 -12.54
CA ALA A 120 12.41 5.48 -13.85
C ALA A 120 12.72 3.99 -14.03
N ASN A 121 11.69 3.15 -13.98
CA ASN A 121 11.76 1.71 -14.16
C ASN A 121 11.34 1.30 -15.57
N TYR A 122 12.31 1.00 -16.43
CA TYR A 122 12.04 0.70 -17.83
C TYR A 122 11.73 -0.76 -18.12
N ARG A 123 12.14 -1.70 -17.25
CA ARG A 123 11.80 -3.13 -17.38
C ARG A 123 12.27 -3.92 -16.17
N GLU A 124 11.60 -5.05 -15.98
CA GLU A 124 11.64 -5.96 -14.83
C GLU A 124 10.90 -5.50 -13.60
N ASP A 125 10.39 -6.49 -12.88
CA ASP A 125 9.59 -6.29 -11.69
C ASP A 125 10.46 -5.71 -10.57
N LEU A 126 9.98 -4.62 -9.97
CA LEU A 126 10.61 -4.04 -8.78
C LEU A 126 9.99 -4.69 -7.55
N TYR A 127 10.81 -5.43 -6.80
CA TYR A 127 10.39 -6.00 -5.52
C TYR A 127 10.89 -5.15 -4.35
N ASN A 128 9.97 -4.68 -3.51
CA ASN A 128 10.26 -3.92 -2.31
C ASN A 128 9.74 -4.64 -1.06
N ASP A 129 10.62 -5.11 -0.19
CA ASP A 129 10.30 -5.63 1.15
C ASP A 129 11.00 -4.82 2.27
N GLY A 130 11.52 -3.63 1.90
CA GLY A 130 12.12 -2.65 2.78
C GLY A 130 11.39 -1.30 2.69
N TYR A 131 12.10 -0.19 2.86
CA TYR A 131 11.56 1.16 2.72
C TYR A 131 11.93 1.74 1.37
N LEU A 132 10.93 2.11 0.57
CA LEU A 132 11.11 2.85 -0.68
C LEU A 132 10.35 4.17 -0.60
N MET A 133 11.09 5.28 -0.59
CA MET A 133 10.56 6.64 -0.56
C MET A 133 10.97 7.36 -1.85
N VAL A 134 9.98 7.81 -2.62
CA VAL A 134 10.17 8.56 -3.85
C VAL A 134 9.58 9.95 -3.70
N ILE A 135 10.44 10.97 -3.60
CA ILE A 135 10.02 12.33 -3.22
C ILE A 135 9.14 12.97 -4.30
N ASP A 136 9.41 12.71 -5.58
CA ASP A 136 8.64 13.27 -6.70
C ASP A 136 7.92 12.17 -7.48
N THR A 137 8.50 11.68 -8.57
CA THR A 137 7.79 10.81 -9.50
C THR A 137 8.48 9.47 -9.63
N LEU A 138 7.69 8.40 -9.48
CA LEU A 138 8.03 7.07 -9.93
C LEU A 138 7.33 6.80 -11.27
N TYR A 139 8.13 6.50 -12.29
CA TYR A 139 7.66 6.05 -13.59
C TYR A 139 8.04 4.59 -13.80
N THR A 140 7.08 3.72 -14.14
CA THR A 140 7.33 2.28 -14.35
C THR A 140 6.65 1.76 -15.60
N TYR A 141 7.34 0.92 -16.35
CA TYR A 141 6.79 0.11 -17.45
C TYR A 141 6.64 -1.36 -17.09
N SER A 142 6.91 -1.73 -15.83
CA SER A 142 6.83 -3.09 -15.31
C SER A 142 6.05 -3.11 -13.99
N SER A 143 5.77 -4.33 -13.52
CA SER A 143 5.05 -4.51 -12.28
C SER A 143 5.91 -4.13 -11.07
N ILE A 144 5.24 -3.73 -10.00
CA ILE A 144 5.87 -3.42 -8.72
C ILE A 144 5.17 -4.26 -7.66
N THR A 145 5.96 -4.94 -6.85
CA THR A 145 5.46 -5.67 -5.67
C THR A 145 6.03 -5.04 -4.42
N ASN A 146 5.15 -4.44 -3.60
CA ASN A 146 5.45 -4.04 -2.24
C ASN A 146 5.12 -5.21 -1.30
N GLY A 147 6.14 -5.95 -0.89
CA GLY A 147 6.06 -7.15 -0.08
C GLY A 147 5.56 -6.94 1.36
N PRO A 148 5.40 -8.01 2.13
CA PRO A 148 4.76 -7.98 3.45
C PRO A 148 5.49 -7.16 4.52
N ALA A 149 6.79 -6.91 4.37
CA ALA A 149 7.57 -6.01 5.23
C ALA A 149 7.80 -4.63 4.59
N GLY A 150 7.36 -4.46 3.34
CA GLY A 150 7.63 -3.28 2.52
C GLY A 150 6.81 -2.05 2.92
N TYR A 151 7.46 -0.89 2.99
CA TYR A 151 6.81 0.42 3.00
C TYR A 151 7.12 1.13 1.70
N PHE A 152 6.07 1.61 1.02
CA PHE A 152 6.19 2.31 -0.25
C PHE A 152 5.55 3.68 -0.16
N SER A 153 6.30 4.73 -0.50
CA SER A 153 5.75 6.08 -0.60
C SER A 153 6.26 6.76 -1.85
N ALA A 154 5.36 7.37 -2.62
CA ALA A 154 5.74 8.21 -3.76
C ALA A 154 4.82 9.43 -3.87
N TYR A 155 5.36 10.60 -4.24
CA TYR A 155 4.48 11.73 -4.51
C TYR A 155 3.59 11.49 -5.73
N ALA A 156 4.13 10.92 -6.80
CA ALA A 156 3.37 10.50 -7.96
C ALA A 156 3.83 9.13 -8.48
N ILE A 157 2.88 8.23 -8.73
CA ILE A 157 3.14 6.98 -9.47
C ILE A 157 2.55 7.04 -10.88
N LYS A 158 3.33 6.60 -11.86
CA LYS A 158 2.99 6.54 -13.28
C LYS A 158 3.41 5.22 -13.90
N GLY A 159 2.52 4.58 -14.64
CA GLY A 159 2.86 3.38 -15.40
C GLY A 159 1.67 2.79 -16.14
N ASP A 160 1.88 1.61 -16.70
CA ASP A 160 0.88 0.89 -17.50
C ASP A 160 0.60 -0.55 -17.01
N GLU A 161 1.37 -1.05 -16.04
CA GLU A 161 1.30 -2.45 -15.56
C GLU A 161 0.66 -2.56 -14.15
N GLU A 162 1.14 -3.46 -13.29
CA GLU A 162 0.51 -3.79 -12.01
C GLU A 162 1.30 -3.21 -10.82
N PHE A 163 0.59 -2.76 -9.78
CA PHE A 163 1.14 -2.47 -8.47
C PHE A 163 0.45 -3.38 -7.45
N GLU A 164 1.20 -4.28 -6.84
CA GLU A 164 0.71 -5.22 -5.84
C GLU A 164 1.24 -4.84 -4.46
N ASN A 165 0.34 -4.61 -3.51
CA ASN A 165 0.66 -4.14 -2.17
C ASN A 165 0.24 -5.13 -1.10
N PHE A 166 1.21 -5.64 -0.35
CA PHE A 166 1.01 -6.56 0.78
C PHE A 166 1.20 -5.92 2.16
N ASN A 167 1.50 -4.62 2.22
CA ASN A 167 1.67 -3.88 3.47
C ASN A 167 1.22 -2.42 3.30
N VAL A 168 2.07 -1.42 3.52
CA VAL A 168 1.67 0.00 3.45
C VAL A 168 2.21 0.67 2.19
N ALA A 169 1.29 1.24 1.41
CA ALA A 169 1.60 2.08 0.26
C ALA A 169 0.86 3.42 0.34
N ASP A 170 1.58 4.52 0.13
CA ASP A 170 1.05 5.90 0.16
C ASP A 170 1.47 6.67 -1.09
N PHE A 171 0.47 7.23 -1.78
CA PHE A 171 0.64 8.05 -2.96
C PHE A 171 0.02 9.42 -2.79
N SER A 172 0.80 10.49 -2.93
CA SER A 172 0.23 11.85 -2.97
C SER A 172 -0.50 12.17 -4.28
N GLY A 173 -0.31 11.34 -5.30
CA GLY A 173 -0.83 11.53 -6.63
C GLY A 173 -0.70 10.26 -7.46
N VAL A 174 -1.66 10.06 -8.36
CA VAL A 174 -1.59 9.02 -9.38
C VAL A 174 -1.62 9.74 -10.71
N GLY A 175 -0.58 9.60 -11.53
CA GLY A 175 -0.67 10.13 -12.88
C GLY A 175 -1.82 9.46 -13.65
N SER A 176 -2.12 9.91 -14.87
CA SER A 176 -2.99 9.11 -15.76
C SER A 176 -2.30 7.78 -16.02
N THR A 177 -2.66 6.74 -15.26
CA THR A 177 -1.96 5.47 -15.28
C THR A 177 -2.86 4.43 -15.91
N GLY A 178 -2.33 3.70 -16.88
CA GLY A 178 -2.92 2.42 -17.28
C GLY A 178 -2.83 1.37 -16.16
N MET A 179 -2.24 1.73 -15.00
CA MET A 179 -1.92 0.83 -13.90
C MET A 179 -3.14 0.22 -13.24
N ARG A 180 -2.95 -1.04 -12.83
CA ARG A 180 -3.86 -1.82 -12.01
C ARG A 180 -3.27 -1.98 -10.62
N PHE A 181 -4.00 -1.58 -9.59
CA PHE A 181 -3.59 -1.68 -8.20
C PHE A 181 -4.27 -2.89 -7.55
N PHE A 182 -3.50 -3.72 -6.87
CA PHE A 182 -3.95 -4.82 -6.03
C PHE A 182 -3.53 -4.49 -4.60
N ASN A 183 -4.48 -4.32 -3.70
CA ASN A 183 -4.21 -3.93 -2.32
C ASN A 183 -4.71 -4.96 -1.31
N HIS A 184 -3.75 -5.69 -0.73
CA HIS A 184 -3.97 -6.72 0.29
C HIS A 184 -3.86 -6.21 1.73
N ASP A 185 -3.32 -5.01 1.94
CA ASP A 185 -3.25 -4.38 3.27
C ASP A 185 -3.61 -2.88 3.17
N THR A 186 -2.70 -1.93 3.40
CA THR A 186 -3.05 -0.51 3.47
C THR A 186 -2.56 0.25 2.24
N LEU A 187 -3.48 0.81 1.47
CA LEU A 187 -3.19 1.65 0.31
C LEU A 187 -3.88 3.01 0.44
N GLU A 188 -3.12 4.09 0.38
CA GLU A 188 -3.62 5.46 0.50
C GLU A 188 -3.28 6.30 -0.73
N PHE A 189 -4.26 7.09 -1.18
CA PHE A 189 -4.12 8.02 -2.30
C PHE A 189 -4.57 9.40 -1.86
N HIS A 190 -3.65 10.36 -1.70
CA HIS A 190 -3.94 11.77 -1.38
C HIS A 190 -4.13 12.67 -2.61
N ALA A 191 -4.51 12.08 -3.74
CA ALA A 191 -4.51 12.74 -5.03
C ALA A 191 -5.40 14.00 -5.10
N SER A 192 -4.99 14.96 -5.94
CA SER A 192 -5.90 16.02 -6.39
C SER A 192 -6.74 15.54 -7.58
N ALA A 193 -7.94 16.11 -7.72
CA ALA A 193 -8.92 15.74 -8.74
C ALA A 193 -8.30 15.66 -10.16
N GLY A 194 -8.47 14.53 -10.84
CA GLY A 194 -7.98 14.28 -12.20
C GLY A 194 -7.04 13.09 -12.35
N SER A 195 -6.60 12.52 -11.23
CA SER A 195 -5.84 11.27 -11.20
C SER A 195 -6.72 10.09 -11.62
N VAL A 196 -6.25 9.26 -12.57
CA VAL A 196 -7.02 8.11 -13.10
C VAL A 196 -6.24 6.83 -12.86
N ALA A 197 -6.80 5.94 -12.05
CA ALA A 197 -6.38 4.55 -11.97
C ALA A 197 -7.26 3.69 -12.88
N ARG A 198 -6.66 2.78 -13.66
CA ARG A 198 -7.43 1.88 -14.54
C ARG A 198 -8.24 0.89 -13.74
N SER A 199 -7.63 0.20 -12.79
CA SER A 199 -8.38 -0.63 -11.85
C SER A 199 -7.76 -0.66 -10.47
N ILE A 200 -8.61 -0.77 -9.45
CA ILE A 200 -8.20 -1.07 -8.08
C ILE A 200 -8.95 -2.33 -7.66
N ILE A 201 -8.22 -3.32 -7.18
CA ILE A 201 -8.72 -4.53 -6.55
C ILE A 201 -8.26 -4.45 -5.09
N ASN A 202 -9.19 -4.29 -4.17
CA ASN A 202 -8.90 -4.08 -2.76
C ASN A 202 -9.48 -5.19 -1.90
N ASP A 203 -8.64 -5.95 -1.23
CA ASP A 203 -8.96 -6.88 -0.13
C ASP A 203 -8.47 -6.39 1.24
N GLY A 204 -7.71 -5.28 1.27
CA GLY A 204 -7.25 -4.60 2.49
C GLY A 204 -8.03 -3.33 2.87
N TYR A 205 -7.34 -2.36 3.46
CA TYR A 205 -7.83 -1.01 3.80
C TYR A 205 -7.36 0.02 2.75
N LEU A 206 -8.30 0.57 1.99
CA LEU A 206 -8.04 1.56 0.95
C LEU A 206 -8.48 2.95 1.41
N VAL A 207 -7.63 3.96 1.26
CA VAL A 207 -7.97 5.37 1.48
C VAL A 207 -7.90 6.15 0.17
N LEU A 208 -8.99 6.80 -0.23
CA LEU A 208 -9.07 7.58 -1.46
C LEU A 208 -9.38 9.06 -1.18
N HIS A 209 -8.55 9.94 -1.70
CA HIS A 209 -8.83 11.37 -1.77
C HIS A 209 -8.86 11.80 -3.23
N GLY A 210 -10.04 12.13 -3.77
CA GLY A 210 -10.15 12.75 -5.08
C GLY A 210 -9.72 11.89 -6.28
N LEU A 211 -9.86 10.56 -6.18
CA LEU A 211 -9.45 9.63 -7.23
C LEU A 211 -10.59 9.30 -8.20
N ARG A 212 -10.29 9.32 -9.50
CA ARG A 212 -11.13 8.68 -10.52
C ARG A 212 -10.59 7.27 -10.77
N VAL A 213 -11.47 6.29 -10.70
CA VAL A 213 -11.11 4.89 -10.98
C VAL A 213 -12.04 4.37 -12.06
N ASP A 214 -11.49 3.73 -13.10
CA ASP A 214 -12.35 3.13 -14.12
C ASP A 214 -13.03 1.88 -13.53
N THR A 215 -12.26 0.96 -12.95
CA THR A 215 -12.78 -0.27 -12.32
C THR A 215 -12.37 -0.39 -10.86
N LEU A 216 -13.32 -0.47 -9.91
CA LEU A 216 -13.03 -0.69 -8.48
C LEU A 216 -13.72 -1.97 -7.98
N LEU A 217 -12.93 -3.00 -7.69
CA LEU A 217 -13.40 -4.24 -7.05
C LEU A 217 -12.99 -4.20 -5.58
N ASN A 218 -13.95 -4.29 -4.67
CA ASN A 218 -13.70 -4.15 -3.24
C ASN A 218 -14.26 -5.32 -2.43
N GLU A 219 -13.35 -6.11 -1.86
CA GLU A 219 -13.61 -7.14 -0.85
C GLU A 219 -13.17 -6.69 0.56
N GLY A 220 -12.31 -5.68 0.64
CA GLY A 220 -11.85 -5.07 1.88
C GLY A 220 -12.69 -3.88 2.36
N SER A 221 -12.05 -2.97 3.09
CA SER A 221 -12.63 -1.69 3.57
C SER A 221 -12.11 -0.53 2.73
N ILE A 222 -12.97 0.44 2.41
CA ILE A 222 -12.54 1.70 1.80
C ILE A 222 -12.99 2.84 2.70
N ASN A 223 -12.09 3.76 2.98
CA ASN A 223 -12.38 5.10 3.47
C ASN A 223 -12.11 6.07 2.33
N SER A 224 -13.04 6.95 2.00
CA SER A 224 -12.80 7.91 0.94
C SER A 224 -13.39 9.26 1.27
N ALA A 225 -12.67 10.30 0.86
CA ALA A 225 -13.20 11.63 0.71
C ALA A 225 -14.09 11.66 -0.56
N THR A 226 -13.54 11.59 -1.77
CA THR A 226 -14.34 11.59 -3.02
C THR A 226 -13.92 10.42 -3.90
N ILE A 227 -14.90 9.65 -4.41
CA ILE A 227 -14.69 8.62 -5.45
C ILE A 227 -15.55 8.94 -6.66
N THR A 228 -14.92 9.06 -7.84
CA THR A 228 -15.63 9.02 -9.11
C THR A 228 -15.37 7.68 -9.80
N ILE A 229 -16.43 6.91 -10.06
CA ILE A 229 -16.33 5.62 -10.75
C ILE A 229 -16.66 5.82 -12.24
N GLY A 230 -15.65 5.60 -13.08
CA GLY A 230 -15.69 5.89 -14.52
C GLY A 230 -16.22 4.77 -15.42
N ALA A 231 -16.25 3.52 -14.95
CA ALA A 231 -16.80 2.39 -15.73
C ALA A 231 -17.49 1.30 -14.89
N TYR A 232 -16.86 0.75 -13.86
CA TYR A 232 -17.39 -0.42 -13.13
C TYR A 232 -17.00 -0.45 -11.66
N TYR A 233 -17.95 -0.74 -10.78
CA TYR A 233 -17.70 -1.06 -9.37
C TYR A 233 -18.38 -2.38 -9.00
N SER A 234 -17.69 -3.24 -8.25
CA SER A 234 -18.29 -4.43 -7.64
C SER A 234 -17.78 -4.61 -6.22
N GLY A 235 -18.69 -4.62 -5.25
CA GLY A 235 -18.39 -4.84 -3.84
C GLY A 235 -19.03 -6.11 -3.29
N ALA A 236 -18.23 -6.98 -2.66
CA ALA A 236 -18.69 -8.17 -1.92
C ALA A 236 -18.28 -8.15 -0.43
N GLY A 237 -17.43 -7.20 -0.01
CA GLY A 237 -16.95 -7.05 1.37
C GLY A 237 -18.02 -6.60 2.37
N GLU A 238 -17.76 -6.81 3.67
CA GLU A 238 -18.73 -6.55 4.76
C GLU A 238 -19.12 -5.07 4.93
N TRP A 239 -18.23 -4.12 4.61
CA TRP A 239 -18.42 -2.70 4.89
C TRP A 239 -17.65 -1.78 3.92
N LEU A 240 -18.37 -1.02 3.09
CA LEU A 240 -17.88 0.26 2.56
C LEU A 240 -18.40 1.35 3.50
N VAL A 241 -17.57 1.81 4.43
CA VAL A 241 -17.90 2.92 5.34
C VAL A 241 -17.08 4.11 4.89
N MET A 242 -17.72 5.16 4.40
CA MET A 242 -17.09 6.45 4.13
C MET A 242 -17.38 7.40 5.29
N PRO A 243 -16.53 7.46 6.33
CA PRO A 243 -16.75 8.34 7.46
C PRO A 243 -16.15 9.73 7.20
N VAL A 244 -16.65 10.50 6.23
CA VAL A 244 -16.57 11.99 6.19
C VAL A 244 -17.24 12.59 4.94
N SER A 245 -18.19 13.49 5.18
CA SER A 245 -18.64 14.68 4.44
C SER A 245 -18.73 14.74 2.89
N GLN A 246 -18.78 13.65 2.12
CA GLN A 246 -18.51 13.76 0.67
C GLN A 246 -19.16 12.73 -0.28
N ASP A 247 -19.19 13.13 -1.57
CA ASP A 247 -20.09 12.58 -2.58
C ASP A 247 -19.55 11.32 -3.30
N ILE A 248 -20.47 10.41 -3.63
CA ILE A 248 -20.27 9.33 -4.59
C ILE A 248 -20.97 9.67 -5.90
N ILE A 249 -20.22 9.60 -7.01
CA ILE A 249 -20.75 9.83 -8.35
C ILE A 249 -20.56 8.58 -9.21
N VAL A 250 -21.68 8.02 -9.70
CA VAL A 250 -21.70 6.96 -10.73
C VAL A 250 -21.96 7.62 -12.09
N ASP A 251 -20.93 7.73 -12.94
CA ASP A 251 -21.03 8.42 -14.24
C ASP A 251 -21.98 7.71 -15.22
N THR A 252 -22.46 8.45 -16.22
CA THR A 252 -23.41 8.09 -17.28
C THR A 252 -23.14 6.79 -18.04
N ASN A 253 -21.90 6.31 -18.09
CA ASN A 253 -21.51 5.05 -18.75
C ASN A 253 -20.97 4.00 -17.76
N SER A 254 -21.21 4.21 -16.47
CA SER A 254 -20.67 3.37 -15.40
C SER A 254 -21.76 2.50 -14.79
N THR A 255 -21.38 1.33 -14.27
CA THR A 255 -22.27 0.49 -13.45
C THR A 255 -21.66 0.25 -12.07
N MET A 256 -22.42 0.54 -11.02
CA MET A 256 -22.10 0.18 -9.64
C MET A 256 -22.89 -1.06 -9.25
N ILE A 257 -22.22 -2.16 -8.89
CA ILE A 257 -22.85 -3.40 -8.44
C ILE A 257 -22.55 -3.60 -6.95
N ILE A 258 -23.61 -3.72 -6.14
CA ILE A 258 -23.51 -3.96 -4.70
C ILE A 258 -24.14 -5.30 -4.40
N THR A 259 -23.33 -6.32 -4.08
CA THR A 259 -23.82 -7.68 -3.82
C THR A 259 -24.00 -7.93 -2.33
N ALA A 260 -25.10 -8.55 -1.92
CA ALA A 260 -25.29 -8.94 -0.52
C ALA A 260 -24.18 -9.89 -0.03
N PRO A 261 -23.69 -9.76 1.23
CA PRO A 261 -24.18 -8.87 2.29
C PRO A 261 -23.62 -7.43 2.23
N GLY A 262 -22.93 -7.07 1.16
CA GLY A 262 -22.24 -5.80 0.99
C GLY A 262 -23.09 -4.58 1.28
N ARG A 263 -22.47 -3.61 1.94
CA ARG A 263 -23.08 -2.37 2.39
C ARG A 263 -22.28 -1.18 1.89
N LEU A 264 -22.94 -0.22 1.27
CA LEU A 264 -22.41 1.10 0.95
C LEU A 264 -22.98 2.10 1.95
N ASN A 265 -22.14 2.74 2.75
CA ASN A 265 -22.53 3.80 3.67
C ASN A 265 -21.86 5.13 3.27
N VAL A 266 -22.68 6.05 2.77
CA VAL A 266 -22.33 7.44 2.44
C VAL A 266 -22.74 8.32 3.62
N SER A 267 -21.87 8.39 4.63
CA SER A 267 -22.12 9.22 5.81
C SER A 267 -21.70 10.67 5.51
N ASP A 268 -22.63 11.62 5.73
CA ASP A 268 -22.42 13.07 5.57
C ASP A 268 -22.14 13.54 4.11
N GLY A 269 -22.44 12.72 3.09
CA GLY A 269 -22.24 13.07 1.68
C GLY A 269 -23.38 12.66 0.74
N ASP A 270 -23.31 13.09 -0.52
CA ASP A 270 -24.36 12.83 -1.51
C ASP A 270 -24.09 11.56 -2.33
N LEU A 271 -25.15 10.87 -2.74
CA LEU A 271 -25.08 9.79 -3.74
C LEU A 271 -25.73 10.26 -5.03
N THR A 272 -24.94 10.42 -6.09
CA THR A 272 -25.43 10.76 -7.43
C THR A 272 -25.21 9.61 -8.41
N VAL A 273 -26.30 9.14 -9.03
CA VAL A 273 -26.31 8.05 -10.02
C VAL A 273 -26.70 8.58 -11.39
N TYR A 274 -25.73 8.81 -12.27
CA TYR A 274 -25.97 9.10 -13.68
C TYR A 274 -26.02 7.84 -14.55
N GLY A 275 -25.25 6.81 -14.20
CA GLY A 275 -25.19 5.52 -14.89
C GLY A 275 -26.17 4.47 -14.34
N ALA A 276 -25.70 3.25 -14.15
CA ALA A 276 -26.48 2.17 -13.55
C ALA A 276 -25.99 1.84 -12.12
N MET A 277 -26.93 1.53 -11.24
CA MET A 277 -26.66 0.93 -9.94
C MET A 277 -27.49 -0.35 -9.82
N GLU A 278 -26.85 -1.49 -9.54
CA GLU A 278 -27.51 -2.80 -9.52
C GLU A 278 -27.05 -3.62 -8.31
N GLY A 279 -27.72 -4.74 -8.05
CA GLY A 279 -27.30 -5.75 -7.09
C GLY A 279 -28.35 -6.08 -6.04
N SER A 280 -27.91 -6.57 -4.88
CA SER A 280 -28.76 -7.09 -3.80
C SER A 280 -28.34 -6.62 -2.42
N GLY A 281 -27.30 -5.78 -2.33
CA GLY A 281 -26.79 -5.25 -1.09
C GLY A 281 -27.57 -4.06 -0.54
N CYS A 282 -26.95 -3.39 0.42
CA CYS A 282 -27.51 -2.28 1.14
C CYS A 282 -26.82 -0.97 0.78
N VAL A 283 -27.57 0.11 0.63
CA VAL A 283 -27.04 1.48 0.48
C VAL A 283 -27.62 2.34 1.58
N ILE A 284 -26.80 3.08 2.30
CA ILE A 284 -27.20 4.03 3.34
C ILE A 284 -26.59 5.37 2.97
N VAL A 285 -27.40 6.42 2.93
CA VAL A 285 -26.98 7.78 2.59
C VAL A 285 -27.55 8.73 3.61
N ASP A 286 -26.70 9.57 4.21
CA ASP A 286 -27.10 10.61 5.17
C ASP A 286 -27.27 11.99 4.52
N GLY A 287 -26.59 12.21 3.38
CA GLY A 287 -26.77 13.41 2.54
C GLY A 287 -27.82 13.23 1.46
N THR A 288 -27.63 13.87 0.31
CA THR A 288 -28.60 13.93 -0.78
C THR A 288 -28.51 12.69 -1.69
N THR A 289 -29.63 12.05 -2.01
CA THR A 289 -29.67 10.98 -3.04
C THR A 289 -30.28 11.47 -4.36
N MET A 290 -29.48 11.44 -5.42
CA MET A 290 -29.89 11.83 -6.77
C MET A 290 -29.77 10.65 -7.73
N ASN A 291 -30.88 10.24 -8.33
CA ASN A 291 -30.91 9.27 -9.41
C ASN A 291 -31.30 9.94 -10.73
N HIS A 292 -30.34 9.99 -11.66
CA HIS A 292 -30.53 10.39 -13.05
C HIS A 292 -30.46 9.20 -14.03
N GLY A 293 -30.03 8.03 -13.56
CA GLY A 293 -29.79 6.84 -14.36
C GLY A 293 -30.75 5.69 -14.07
N SER A 294 -30.24 4.47 -13.88
CA SER A 294 -31.06 3.28 -13.60
C SER A 294 -30.62 2.55 -12.34
N ILE A 295 -31.53 2.37 -11.39
CA ILE A 295 -31.32 1.57 -10.18
C ILE A 295 -32.10 0.25 -10.31
N THR A 296 -31.42 -0.89 -10.39
CA THR A 296 -32.03 -2.21 -10.62
C THR A 296 -31.65 -3.25 -9.55
N GLY A 297 -32.16 -4.48 -9.67
CA GLY A 297 -31.90 -5.57 -8.72
C GLY A 297 -32.84 -5.59 -7.50
N THR A 298 -32.31 -6.03 -6.36
CA THR A 298 -32.98 -6.13 -5.05
C THR A 298 -32.23 -5.32 -3.98
N LEU A 299 -31.68 -4.17 -4.37
CA LEU A 299 -31.03 -3.25 -3.44
C LEU A 299 -32.01 -2.76 -2.37
N ASP A 300 -31.52 -2.52 -1.16
CA ASP A 300 -32.24 -1.77 -0.13
C ASP A 300 -31.53 -0.43 0.07
N ILE A 301 -32.20 0.67 -0.27
CA ILE A 301 -31.63 2.02 -0.23
C ILE A 301 -32.24 2.79 0.95
N CYS A 302 -31.39 3.18 1.88
CA CYS A 302 -31.72 3.98 3.04
C CYS A 302 -31.23 5.39 2.87
N ASP A 303 -32.07 6.22 2.27
CA ASP A 303 -31.90 7.66 2.33
C ASP A 303 -32.42 8.16 3.68
N LEU A 304 -31.52 8.75 4.48
CA LEU A 304 -31.82 9.32 5.79
C LEU A 304 -32.11 10.82 5.70
N SER A 305 -32.03 11.40 4.50
CA SER A 305 -32.37 12.79 4.27
C SER A 305 -33.88 13.02 4.52
N PRO A 306 -34.29 14.22 4.99
CA PRO A 306 -35.65 14.47 5.47
C PRO A 306 -36.70 14.73 4.37
N THR A 307 -36.55 14.23 3.15
CA THR A 307 -37.17 14.91 1.99
C THR A 307 -38.44 14.29 1.41
N THR A 308 -38.69 12.98 1.55
CA THR A 308 -39.92 12.38 0.99
C THR A 308 -40.50 11.25 1.87
N THR A 309 -41.83 11.13 1.92
CA THR A 309 -42.55 10.06 2.65
C THR A 309 -43.19 9.02 1.75
N GLN A 310 -43.07 9.19 0.42
CA GLN A 310 -43.64 8.30 -0.59
C GLN A 310 -42.53 7.81 -1.52
N ALA A 311 -42.46 6.49 -1.74
CA ALA A 311 -41.43 5.87 -2.57
C ALA A 311 -41.47 6.31 -4.05
N PRO A 312 -40.32 6.33 -4.76
CA PRO A 312 -38.96 6.07 -4.26
C PRO A 312 -38.52 7.17 -3.30
N ILE A 313 -37.99 6.77 -2.14
CA ILE A 313 -37.51 7.70 -1.12
C ILE A 313 -36.10 8.10 -1.54
N LEU A 314 -36.04 9.00 -2.53
CA LEU A 314 -34.83 9.62 -3.04
C LEU A 314 -35.08 11.13 -3.11
N ASP A 315 -34.09 11.96 -2.79
CA ASP A 315 -34.21 13.42 -2.87
C ASP A 315 -34.56 13.91 -4.27
N VAL A 316 -33.89 13.35 -5.27
CA VAL A 316 -34.11 13.64 -6.69
C VAL A 316 -34.14 12.34 -7.46
N ASN A 317 -35.22 12.08 -8.19
CA ASN A 317 -35.29 10.95 -9.11
C ASN A 317 -35.83 11.39 -10.47
N THR A 318 -34.94 11.57 -11.43
CA THR A 318 -35.29 11.74 -12.85
C THR A 318 -35.03 10.48 -13.67
N GLY A 319 -34.42 9.46 -13.05
CA GLY A 319 -34.10 8.17 -13.65
C GLY A 319 -35.18 7.10 -13.45
N THR A 320 -34.77 5.84 -13.54
CA THR A 320 -35.62 4.66 -13.31
C THR A 320 -35.18 3.90 -12.08
N VAL A 321 -36.15 3.33 -11.36
CA VAL A 321 -35.92 2.45 -10.21
C VAL A 321 -36.77 1.19 -10.40
N SER A 322 -36.13 0.03 -10.37
CA SER A 322 -36.79 -1.27 -10.51
C SER A 322 -37.72 -1.56 -9.32
N SER A 323 -38.80 -2.32 -9.56
CA SER A 323 -39.72 -2.73 -8.50
C SER A 323 -39.13 -3.70 -7.47
N GLY A 324 -37.95 -4.25 -7.73
CA GLY A 324 -37.22 -5.08 -6.76
C GLY A 324 -36.44 -4.28 -5.72
N VAL A 325 -36.20 -2.99 -5.98
CA VAL A 325 -35.51 -2.09 -5.05
C VAL A 325 -36.45 -1.74 -3.91
N THR A 326 -35.93 -1.83 -2.69
CA THR A 326 -36.64 -1.51 -1.45
C THR A 326 -36.00 -0.29 -0.77
N PHE A 327 -36.73 0.32 0.16
CA PHE A 327 -36.28 1.53 0.85
C PHE A 327 -36.42 1.37 2.36
N CYS A 328 -35.30 1.33 3.08
CA CYS A 328 -35.27 1.16 4.54
C CYS A 328 -36.02 -0.05 5.07
N THR A 329 -36.07 -1.15 4.31
CA THR A 329 -36.86 -2.33 4.72
C THR A 329 -36.04 -3.43 5.35
N SER A 330 -34.78 -3.57 4.95
CA SER A 330 -33.90 -4.60 5.47
C SER A 330 -33.29 -4.16 6.80
N THR A 331 -33.15 -5.10 7.72
CA THR A 331 -32.30 -4.91 8.90
C THR A 331 -30.82 -4.79 8.52
N ALA A 332 -30.45 -5.24 7.31
CA ALA A 332 -29.10 -5.05 6.79
C ALA A 332 -28.77 -3.56 6.58
N CYS A 333 -29.77 -2.72 6.34
CA CYS A 333 -29.61 -1.28 6.24
C CYS A 333 -30.02 -0.49 7.48
N SER A 334 -30.27 -1.14 8.62
CA SER A 334 -30.52 -0.38 9.84
C SER A 334 -29.24 0.33 10.26
N VAL A 335 -29.27 1.68 10.30
CA VAL A 335 -28.24 2.55 10.90
C VAL A 335 -28.17 2.46 12.43
N GLY A 336 -28.78 1.43 13.03
CA GLY A 336 -28.29 1.00 14.32
C GLY A 336 -26.82 0.66 14.13
N PHE A 337 -25.93 1.18 14.97
CA PHE A 337 -24.62 0.58 15.18
C PHE A 337 -24.87 -0.92 15.33
N GLY A 338 -24.72 -1.68 14.24
CA GLY A 338 -24.62 -3.13 14.34
C GLY A 338 -23.56 -3.29 15.40
N PRO A 339 -23.86 -3.99 16.52
CA PRO A 339 -23.03 -3.92 17.70
C PRO A 339 -21.62 -4.10 17.19
N GLU A 340 -20.79 -3.05 17.31
CA GLU A 340 -19.36 -3.20 17.07
C GLU A 340 -19.07 -4.53 17.74
N SER A 341 -18.44 -5.45 17.02
CA SER A 341 -18.00 -6.72 17.57
C SER A 341 -16.88 -6.38 18.55
N ARG A 342 -17.24 -5.63 19.60
CA ARG A 342 -16.44 -5.25 20.73
C ARG A 342 -16.03 -6.57 21.31
N LEU A 343 -14.74 -6.68 21.55
CA LEU A 343 -14.27 -7.68 22.47
C LEU A 343 -15.16 -7.57 23.72
N SER A 344 -15.74 -8.71 24.13
CA SER A 344 -16.50 -8.83 25.37
C SER A 344 -15.77 -8.09 26.49
N GLN A 345 -16.50 -7.31 27.30
CA GLN A 345 -15.98 -6.38 28.32
C GLN A 345 -14.56 -6.72 28.81
N ILE A 346 -13.54 -6.19 28.12
CA ILE A 346 -12.16 -6.35 28.56
C ILE A 346 -11.98 -5.44 29.76
N THR A 347 -11.48 -6.00 30.86
CA THR A 347 -11.21 -5.26 32.09
C THR A 347 -9.72 -5.21 32.35
N LEU A 348 -9.25 -4.10 32.92
CA LEU A 348 -7.85 -3.86 33.24
C LEU A 348 -7.73 -3.59 34.74
N PHE A 349 -6.87 -4.35 35.44
CA PHE A 349 -6.64 -4.19 36.87
C PHE A 349 -5.17 -4.51 37.25
N PRO A 350 -4.53 -3.77 38.18
CA PRO A 350 -5.05 -2.57 38.85
C PRO A 350 -5.06 -1.34 37.92
N ASN A 351 -5.93 -0.37 38.22
CA ASN A 351 -5.94 0.95 37.60
C ASN A 351 -6.43 1.98 38.64
N PRO A 352 -5.57 2.88 39.16
CA PRO A 352 -4.20 3.16 38.72
C PRO A 352 -3.21 1.99 38.95
N ALA A 353 -2.19 1.91 38.09
CA ALA A 353 -1.14 0.89 38.11
C ALA A 353 0.25 1.49 38.40
N ASN A 354 1.17 0.66 38.88
CA ASN A 354 2.55 1.09 39.17
C ASN A 354 3.59 0.32 38.34
N GLU A 355 3.51 -1.01 38.33
CA GLU A 355 4.50 -1.87 37.68
C GLU A 355 3.88 -2.82 36.67
N ARG A 356 2.65 -3.28 36.92
CA ARG A 356 1.99 -4.29 36.10
C ARG A 356 0.49 -4.06 36.07
N VAL A 357 -0.13 -4.36 34.93
CA VAL A 357 -1.58 -4.45 34.76
C VAL A 357 -1.94 -5.81 34.21
N GLU A 358 -3.12 -6.31 34.56
CA GLU A 358 -3.68 -7.54 34.01
C GLU A 358 -4.95 -7.23 33.24
N LEU A 359 -4.97 -7.63 31.97
CA LEU A 359 -6.13 -7.60 31.10
C LEU A 359 -6.89 -8.92 31.25
N TRP A 360 -8.20 -8.83 31.45
CA TRP A 360 -9.11 -9.97 31.54
C TRP A 360 -10.21 -9.84 30.50
N GLY A 361 -10.77 -10.97 30.05
CA GLY A 361 -11.80 -10.99 29.02
C GLY A 361 -11.25 -11.03 27.60
N LEU A 362 -9.95 -11.36 27.46
CA LEU A 362 -9.35 -11.70 26.19
C LEU A 362 -9.95 -13.02 25.68
N GLY A 363 -10.21 -13.11 24.38
CA GLY A 363 -10.71 -14.34 23.76
C GLY A 363 -9.64 -15.43 23.67
N SER A 364 -9.98 -16.55 23.03
CA SER A 364 -9.00 -17.55 22.62
C SER A 364 -8.17 -17.14 21.40
N GLU A 365 -8.61 -16.12 20.69
CA GLU A 365 -7.92 -15.54 19.54
C GLU A 365 -6.67 -14.77 19.98
N VAL A 366 -5.67 -14.70 19.10
CA VAL A 366 -4.49 -13.86 19.32
C VAL A 366 -4.93 -12.40 19.24
N ALA A 367 -4.69 -11.66 20.31
CA ALA A 367 -4.90 -10.23 20.37
C ALA A 367 -3.56 -9.50 20.37
N GLU A 368 -3.50 -8.40 19.64
CA GLU A 368 -2.44 -7.42 19.72
C GLU A 368 -2.80 -6.36 20.76
N ILE A 369 -1.87 -6.09 21.68
CA ILE A 369 -2.03 -5.03 22.68
C ILE A 369 -1.00 -3.93 22.44
N ARG A 370 -1.47 -2.68 22.34
CA ARG A 370 -0.67 -1.46 22.20
C ARG A 370 -1.02 -0.46 23.29
N VAL A 371 -0.04 0.24 23.85
CA VAL A 371 -0.27 1.29 24.86
C VAL A 371 0.19 2.64 24.32
N PHE A 372 -0.72 3.59 24.26
CA PHE A 372 -0.49 4.94 23.74
C PHE A 372 -0.57 5.98 24.85
N ASP A 373 0.22 7.05 24.76
CA ASP A 373 0.01 8.25 25.56
C ASP A 373 -1.18 9.09 25.03
N LEU A 374 -1.53 10.18 25.74
CA LEU A 374 -2.62 11.07 25.32
C LEU A 374 -2.34 11.83 24.02
N GLN A 375 -1.11 11.82 23.53
CA GLN A 375 -0.73 12.38 22.23
C GLN A 375 -0.76 11.32 21.11
N GLY A 376 -1.18 10.09 21.40
CA GLY A 376 -1.25 8.99 20.44
C GLY A 376 0.12 8.36 20.11
N ARG A 377 1.18 8.68 20.86
CA ARG A 377 2.49 8.05 20.65
C ARG A 377 2.52 6.70 21.35
N LEU A 378 3.05 5.69 20.65
CA LEU A 378 3.19 4.33 21.18
C LEU A 378 4.28 4.28 22.26
N GLN A 379 3.96 3.74 23.44
CA GLN A 379 4.83 3.74 24.62
C GLN A 379 5.24 2.33 25.08
N VAL A 380 4.37 1.34 24.90
CA VAL A 380 4.71 -0.09 25.12
C VAL A 380 4.55 -0.83 23.80
N LEU A 381 5.58 -1.62 23.47
CA LEU A 381 5.65 -2.40 22.24
C LEU A 381 4.50 -3.42 22.18
N SER A 382 4.01 -3.61 20.95
CA SER A 382 3.02 -4.61 20.55
C SER A 382 3.29 -5.99 21.17
N ILE A 383 2.35 -6.49 21.97
CA ILE A 383 2.40 -7.85 22.51
C ILE A 383 1.28 -8.66 21.86
N GLN A 384 1.65 -9.71 21.13
CA GLN A 384 0.72 -10.72 20.62
C GLN A 384 0.41 -11.73 21.73
N VAL A 385 -0.86 -11.88 22.10
CA VAL A 385 -1.27 -12.66 23.27
C VAL A 385 -2.49 -13.50 22.99
N ALA A 386 -2.51 -14.74 23.51
CA ALA A 386 -3.68 -15.61 23.44
C ALA A 386 -4.05 -16.09 24.85
N GLY A 387 -5.34 -16.32 25.07
CA GLY A 387 -5.89 -16.83 26.33
C GLY A 387 -6.70 -15.80 27.11
N PRO A 388 -7.35 -16.22 28.22
CA PRO A 388 -8.40 -15.44 28.88
C PRO A 388 -7.91 -14.19 29.62
N SER A 389 -6.63 -14.14 29.99
CA SER A 389 -6.02 -12.98 30.63
C SER A 389 -4.54 -12.82 30.27
N ARG A 390 -4.02 -11.60 30.44
CA ARG A 390 -2.61 -11.29 30.20
C ARG A 390 -2.09 -10.18 31.10
N GLY A 391 -0.90 -10.38 31.66
CA GLY A 391 -0.13 -9.31 32.31
C GLY A 391 0.68 -8.47 31.33
N ILE A 392 0.62 -7.15 31.46
CA ILE A 392 1.48 -6.17 30.78
C ILE A 392 2.38 -5.52 31.83
N ASP A 393 3.68 -5.50 31.55
CA ASP A 393 4.65 -4.74 32.33
C ASP A 393 4.57 -3.26 31.92
N VAL A 394 4.23 -2.39 32.87
CA VAL A 394 4.11 -0.94 32.70
C VAL A 394 5.15 -0.19 33.54
N SER A 395 6.14 -0.90 34.09
CA SER A 395 7.16 -0.35 34.99
C SER A 395 8.09 0.66 34.33
N LEU A 396 8.09 0.77 33.00
CA LEU A 396 8.84 1.78 32.25
C LEU A 396 8.01 3.03 31.90
N LEU A 397 6.69 3.02 32.12
CA LEU A 397 5.83 4.17 31.81
C LEU A 397 5.93 5.25 32.88
N THR A 398 6.00 6.52 32.46
CA THR A 398 5.93 7.66 33.38
C THR A 398 4.54 7.78 34.02
N ALA A 399 4.43 8.47 35.16
CA ALA A 399 3.13 8.77 35.76
C ALA A 399 2.27 9.58 34.78
N GLY A 400 1.00 9.19 34.63
CA GLY A 400 0.11 9.82 33.65
C GLY A 400 -1.04 8.92 33.19
N SER A 401 -1.80 9.41 32.22
CA SER A 401 -2.90 8.69 31.59
C SER A 401 -2.49 8.15 30.22
N TYR A 402 -2.97 6.96 29.90
CA TYR A 402 -2.66 6.19 28.71
C TYR A 402 -3.93 5.52 28.15
N MET A 403 -3.88 5.12 26.89
CA MET A 403 -4.91 4.33 26.22
C MET A 403 -4.35 2.97 25.84
N VAL A 404 -5.00 1.89 26.30
CA VAL A 404 -4.66 0.51 25.93
C VAL A 404 -5.57 0.08 24.80
N HIS A 405 -5.01 -0.08 23.61
CA HIS A 405 -5.71 -0.63 22.46
C HIS A 405 -5.52 -2.14 22.43
N VAL A 406 -6.63 -2.86 22.33
CA VAL A 406 -6.65 -4.31 22.15
C VAL A 406 -7.33 -4.61 20.82
N VAL A 407 -6.61 -5.29 19.92
CA VAL A 407 -7.07 -5.65 18.58
C VAL A 407 -7.04 -7.18 18.45
N SER A 408 -8.13 -7.81 18.03
CA SER A 408 -8.23 -9.26 17.85
C SER A 408 -9.00 -9.54 16.57
N GLY A 409 -8.28 -9.83 15.48
CA GLY A 409 -8.87 -9.85 14.13
C GLY A 409 -9.53 -8.50 13.81
N ALA A 410 -10.79 -8.52 13.37
CA ALA A 410 -11.58 -7.31 13.10
C ALA A 410 -12.12 -6.59 14.35
N LYS A 411 -11.93 -7.16 15.55
CA LYS A 411 -12.48 -6.62 16.80
C LYS A 411 -11.49 -5.67 17.47
N ARG A 412 -11.98 -4.52 17.95
CA ARG A 412 -11.16 -3.52 18.66
C ARG A 412 -11.82 -3.04 19.94
N THR A 413 -11.02 -2.72 20.95
CA THR A 413 -11.46 -1.97 22.14
C THR A 413 -10.34 -1.09 22.68
N VAL A 414 -10.73 0.00 23.35
CA VAL A 414 -9.80 0.95 23.97
C VAL A 414 -10.16 1.08 25.44
N ILE A 415 -9.16 0.90 26.30
CA ILE A 415 -9.33 0.91 27.77
C ILE A 415 -8.43 2.01 28.34
N PRO A 416 -8.96 2.93 29.17
CA PRO A 416 -8.13 3.93 29.82
C PRO A 416 -7.24 3.27 30.89
N LEU A 417 -5.99 3.70 30.98
CA LEU A 417 -5.00 3.28 31.97
C LEU A 417 -4.39 4.50 32.66
N VAL A 418 -4.30 4.49 33.98
CA VAL A 418 -3.62 5.52 34.78
C VAL A 418 -2.40 4.89 35.46
N ILE A 419 -1.24 5.53 35.34
CA ILE A 419 -0.01 5.17 36.06
C ILE A 419 0.16 6.13 37.25
N GLY A 420 0.23 5.60 38.47
CA GLY A 420 0.04 6.37 39.72
C GLY A 420 1.27 6.66 40.57
N ARG A 421 2.47 6.27 40.14
CA ARG A 421 3.70 6.35 40.95
C ARG A 421 4.35 7.73 41.00
#